data_AF-A0A1C6FTF1-F1
#
_entry.id   AF-A0A1C6FTF1-F1
#
_cell.length_a   1.000
_cell.length_b   1.000
_cell.length_c   1.000
_cell.angle_alpha   90.00
_cell.angle_beta   90.00
_cell.angle_gamma   90.00
#
_symmetry.space_group_name_H-M   'P 1'
#
loop_
_entity.id
_entity.type
_entity.pdbx_description
1 polymer ?
#
loop_
_entity_poly.entity_id
_entity_poly.type
_entity_poly.pdbx_seq_one_letter_code
_entity_poly.pdbx_strand_id
1 'polypeptide(L)'
;MTILKAIVSGETDPVVLSELAEGRARDKIPEMQKSLQGRISEHQQKMLKHQLGHIESLTALIMDLDADIKKNRIHKLGNRSFG
;
A
#
# COMPACT_ATOMS: atom_id res chain seq x y z
N MET A 1 3.73 -2.41 -3.21
CA MET A 1 2.79 -1.41 -3.78
C MET A 1 3.57 -0.15 -4.14
N THR A 2 4.47 -0.27 -5.13
CA THR A 2 5.54 0.69 -5.45
C THR A 2 5.06 1.85 -6.32
N ILE A 3 4.29 1.55 -7.37
CA ILE A 3 3.76 2.57 -8.31
C ILE A 3 2.81 3.55 -7.62
N LEU A 4 1.81 3.04 -6.88
CA LEU A 4 0.83 3.89 -6.18
C LEU A 4 1.48 4.81 -5.15
N LYS A 5 2.53 4.34 -4.47
CA LYS A 5 3.32 5.16 -3.54
C LYS A 5 4.05 6.28 -4.27
N ALA A 6 4.67 5.99 -5.41
CA ALA A 6 5.32 7.01 -6.24
C ALA A 6 4.33 8.08 -6.73
N ILE A 7 3.15 7.68 -7.20
CA ILE A 7 2.09 8.64 -7.60
C ILE A 7 1.70 9.54 -6.43
N VAL A 8 1.54 8.97 -5.23
CA VAL A 8 1.19 9.72 -4.01
C VAL A 8 2.33 10.63 -3.53
N SER A 9 3.58 10.24 -3.78
CA SER A 9 4.77 11.07 -3.55
C SER A 9 4.90 12.23 -4.55
N GLY A 10 4.03 12.32 -5.55
CA GLY A 10 4.00 13.38 -6.56
C GLY A 10 4.62 13.00 -7.89
N GLU A 11 5.07 11.75 -8.06
CA GLU A 11 5.57 11.28 -9.35
C GLU A 11 4.44 11.23 -10.37
N THR A 12 4.65 11.88 -11.51
CA THR A 12 3.70 11.97 -12.62
C THR A 12 4.28 11.43 -13.91
N ASP A 13 5.59 11.21 -13.97
CA ASP A 13 6.25 10.72 -15.16
C ASP A 13 5.78 9.27 -15.42
N PRO A 14 5.06 9.01 -16.53
CA PRO A 14 4.62 7.68 -16.89
C PRO A 14 5.78 6.69 -17.00
N VAL A 15 6.97 7.16 -17.38
CA VAL A 15 8.18 6.35 -17.51
C VAL A 15 8.65 5.88 -16.14
N VAL A 16 8.86 6.80 -15.20
CA VAL A 16 9.29 6.49 -13.82
C VAL A 16 8.27 5.60 -13.11
N LEU A 17 6.98 5.87 -13.27
CA LEU A 17 5.91 5.04 -12.71
C LEU A 17 5.89 3.64 -13.31
N SER A 18 6.25 3.50 -14.59
CA SER A 18 6.26 2.20 -15.27
C SER A 18 7.49 1.34 -14.98
N GLU A 19 8.62 1.96 -14.63
CA GLU A 19 9.83 1.24 -14.17
C GLU A 19 9.63 0.60 -12.79
N LEU A 20 8.72 1.15 -11.98
CA LEU A 20 8.32 0.62 -10.68
C LEU A 20 7.35 -0.58 -10.78
N ALA A 21 7.00 -1.01 -12.00
CA ALA A 21 6.16 -2.18 -12.24
C ALA A 21 6.91 -3.48 -11.97
N GLU A 22 6.22 -4.40 -11.27
CA GLU A 22 6.76 -5.71 -10.91
C GLU A 22 5.89 -6.84 -11.49
N GLY A 23 6.53 -7.97 -11.80
CA GLY A 23 5.85 -9.16 -12.32
C GLY A 23 5.12 -8.92 -13.65
N ARG A 24 3.90 -9.45 -13.79
CA ARG A 24 3.07 -9.37 -15.01
C ARG A 24 2.67 -7.94 -15.40
N ALA A 25 2.90 -6.95 -14.53
CA ALA A 25 2.70 -5.54 -14.85
C ALA A 25 3.80 -4.99 -15.78
N ARG A 26 4.99 -5.62 -15.81
CA ARG A 26 6.08 -5.23 -16.72
C ARG A 26 5.72 -5.44 -18.18
N ASP A 27 5.03 -6.53 -18.50
CA ASP A 27 4.60 -6.85 -19.86
C ASP A 27 3.64 -5.80 -20.43
N LYS A 28 3.01 -5.02 -19.55
CA LYS A 28 2.02 -3.99 -19.88
C LYS A 28 2.56 -2.57 -19.73
N ILE A 29 3.86 -2.38 -19.52
CA ILE A 29 4.50 -1.06 -19.41
C ILE A 29 4.07 -0.10 -20.55
N PRO A 30 4.09 -0.50 -21.84
CA PRO A 30 3.71 0.41 -22.93
C PRO A 30 2.23 0.83 -22.87
N GLU A 31 1.36 -0.07 -22.45
CA GLU A 31 -0.09 0.18 -22.31
C GLU A 31 -0.37 1.04 -21.07
N MET A 32 0.39 0.81 -20.00
CA MET A 32 0.33 1.58 -18.76
C MET A 32 0.82 3.02 -18.97
N GLN A 33 1.94 3.24 -19.66
CA GLN A 33 2.42 4.58 -20.03
C GLN A 33 1.38 5.37 -20.82
N LYS A 34 0.71 4.73 -21.80
CA LYS A 34 -0.40 5.34 -22.55
C LYS A 34 -1.61 5.64 -21.67
N SER A 35 -1.89 4.80 -20.68
CA SER A 35 -3.02 5.00 -19.76
C SER A 35 -2.79 6.16 -18.79
N LEU A 36 -1.52 6.38 -18.41
CA LEU A 36 -1.06 7.41 -17.47
C LEU A 36 -0.91 8.77 -18.15
N GLN A 37 -0.61 8.81 -19.46
CA GLN A 37 -0.62 10.04 -20.25
C GLN A 37 -2.01 10.70 -20.25
N GLY A 38 -2.09 11.89 -19.65
CA GLY A 38 -3.26 12.77 -19.69
C GLY A 38 -4.37 12.49 -18.66
N ARG A 39 -4.25 11.47 -17.79
CA ARG A 39 -5.31 11.11 -16.83
C ARG A 39 -5.01 11.39 -15.36
N ILE A 40 -3.73 11.47 -14.96
CA ILE A 40 -3.36 11.79 -13.57
C ILE A 40 -3.27 13.31 -13.44
N SER A 41 -4.40 13.96 -13.16
CA SER A 41 -4.44 15.37 -12.76
C SER A 41 -4.16 15.51 -11.25
N GLU A 42 -3.88 16.72 -10.80
CA GLU A 42 -3.67 17.02 -9.37
C GLU A 42 -4.82 16.53 -8.48
N HIS A 43 -6.06 16.60 -8.98
CA HIS A 43 -7.23 16.11 -8.23
C HIS A 43 -7.20 14.59 -8.02
N GLN A 44 -6.84 13.83 -9.06
CA GLN A 44 -6.70 12.37 -9.00
C GLN A 44 -5.56 11.98 -8.04
N GLN A 45 -4.43 12.70 -8.08
CA GLN A 45 -3.35 12.50 -7.12
C GLN A 45 -3.79 12.74 -5.68
N LYS A 46 -4.55 13.82 -5.44
CA LYS A 46 -5.08 14.13 -4.11
C LYS A 46 -6.01 13.02 -3.60
N MET A 47 -6.89 12.49 -4.46
CA MET A 47 -7.76 11.35 -4.12
C MET A 47 -6.96 10.09 -3.81
N LEU A 48 -5.99 9.74 -4.66
CA LEU A 48 -5.12 8.57 -4.45
C LEU A 48 -4.31 8.69 -3.16
N LYS A 49 -3.83 9.88 -2.82
CA LYS A 49 -3.11 10.15 -1.57
C LYS A 49 -3.97 9.88 -0.34
N HIS A 50 -5.23 10.33 -0.35
CA HIS A 50 -6.16 10.05 0.74
C HIS A 50 -6.47 8.56 0.86
N GLN A 51 -6.78 7.89 -0.27
CA GLN A 51 -7.08 6.46 -0.27
C GLN A 51 -5.90 5.63 0.23
N LEU A 52 -4.68 5.94 -0.21
CA LEU A 52 -3.50 5.21 0.22
C LEU A 52 -3.21 5.44 1.71
N GLY A 53 -3.39 6.67 2.20
CA GLY A 53 -3.27 6.97 3.63
C GLY A 53 -4.28 6.17 4.48
N HIS A 54 -5.50 5.97 3.98
CA HIS A 54 -6.50 5.15 4.66
C HIS A 54 -6.07 3.67 4.71
N ILE A 55 -5.53 3.13 3.61
CA ILE A 55 -5.02 1.75 3.56
C ILE A 55 -3.88 1.58 4.56
N GLU A 56 -2.93 2.52 4.62
CA GLU A 56 -1.81 2.47 5.57
C GLU A 56 -2.30 2.54 7.03
N SER A 57 -3.27 3.41 7.30
CA SER A 57 -3.87 3.54 8.64
C SER A 57 -4.58 2.25 9.07
N LEU A 58 -5.38 1.65 8.19
CA LEU A 58 -6.05 0.37 8.45
C LEU A 58 -5.04 -0.77 8.62
N THR A 59 -3.98 -0.79 7.83
CA THR A 59 -2.90 -1.78 7.95
C THR A 59 -2.21 -1.68 9.30
N ALA A 60 -1.89 -0.46 9.75
CA ALA A 60 -1.27 -0.23 11.05
C ALA A 60 -2.19 -0.70 12.19
N LEU A 61 -3.48 -0.40 12.11
CA LEU A 61 -4.47 -0.84 13.10
C LEU A 61 -4.58 -2.37 13.17
N ILE A 62 -4.60 -3.04 12.02
CA ILE A 62 -4.60 -4.51 11.96
C ILE A 62 -3.36 -5.07 12.63
N MET A 63 -2.18 -4.52 12.34
CA MET A 63 -0.91 -4.97 12.91
C MET A 63 -0.87 -4.79 14.44
N ASP A 64 -1.39 -3.67 14.95
CA ASP A 64 -1.48 -3.39 16.37
C ASP A 64 -2.39 -4.40 17.09
N LEU A 65 -3.58 -4.65 16.53
CA LEU A 65 -4.51 -5.65 17.05
C LEU A 65 -3.93 -7.06 17.00
N ASP A 66 -3.23 -7.43 15.92
CA ASP A 66 -2.54 -8.72 15.82
C ASP A 66 -1.46 -8.89 16.89
N ALA A 67 -0.74 -7.81 17.22
CA ALA A 67 0.27 -7.82 18.27
C ALA A 67 -0.37 -7.98 19.66
N ASP A 68 -1.47 -7.26 19.92
CA ASP A 68 -2.21 -7.36 21.18
C ASP A 68 -2.82 -8.76 21.37
N ILE A 69 -3.45 -9.32 20.33
CA ILE A 69 -3.99 -10.69 20.35
C ILE A 69 -2.88 -11.70 20.67
N LYS A 70 -1.70 -11.59 20.03
CA LYS A 70 -0.56 -12.47 20.32
C LYS A 70 -0.11 -12.32 21.78
N LYS A 71 0.03 -11.10 22.28
CA LYS A 71 0.42 -10.83 23.67
C LYS A 71 -0.57 -11.43 24.66
N ASN A 72 -1.87 -11.24 24.46
CA ASN A 72 -2.93 -11.75 25.32
C ASN A 72 -3.04 -13.29 25.26
N ARG A 73 -2.82 -13.89 24.08
CA ARG A 73 -2.76 -15.35 23.93
C ARG A 73 -1.58 -15.97 24.68
N ILE A 74 -0.41 -15.33 24.66
CA ILE A 74 0.77 -15.78 25.41
C ILE A 74 0.51 -15.70 26.92
N HIS A 75 -0.09 -14.61 27.42
CA HIS A 75 -0.44 -14.47 28.84
C HIS A 75 -1.43 -15.55 29.29
N LYS A 76 -2.45 -15.87 28.49
CA LYS A 76 -3.45 -16.92 28.80
C LYS A 76 -2.88 -18.35 28.79
N LEU A 77 -1.81 -18.60 28.03
CA LEU A 77 -1.13 -19.91 28.02
C LEU A 77 -0.15 -20.04 29.18
N GLY A 78 0.57 -18.96 29.52
CA GLY A 78 1.43 -18.90 30.71
C GLY A 78 0.66 -19.14 32.02
N ASN A 79 -0.53 -18.53 32.17
CA ASN A 79 -1.37 -18.73 33.36
C ASN A 79 -2.04 -20.11 33.44
N ARG A 80 -2.14 -20.88 32.34
CA ARG A 80 -2.71 -22.23 32.36
C ARG A 80 -1.69 -23.33 32.66
N SER A 81 -0.40 -23.03 32.67
CA SER A 81 0.66 -23.99 33.01
C SER A 81 1.00 -24.03 34.51
N PHE A 82 0.38 -23.16 35.33
CA PHE A 82 0.61 -23.06 36.77
C PHE A 82 -0.65 -23.37 37.62
N GLY A 83 -1.60 -24.13 37.07
CA GLY A 83 -2.81 -24.59 37.77
C GLY A 83 -2.88 -26.10 37.84
#